data_AF-A0A8J6GJ41-F1
#
_entry.id   AF-A0A8J6GJ41-F1
#
_cell.length_a   1.000
_cell.length_b   1.000
_cell.length_c   1.000
_cell.angle_alpha   90.00
_cell.angle_beta   90.00
_cell.angle_gamma   90.00
#
_symmetry.space_group_name_H-M   'P 1'
#
loop_
_entity.id
_entity.type
_entity.pdbx_description
1 polymer ?
#
loop_
_entity_poly.entity_id
_entity_poly.type
_entity_poly.pdbx_seq_one_letter_code
_entity_poly.pdbx_strand_id
1 'polypeptide(L)'
;MRFAKKHNKKGLKKMQANNAKAMSARAEAVKALVKPQVVKPKVPKSPSRKLTRLALIAHPKLGKRIRSYMARGRRLQKTKPKVQAKAEASAAAQAPTGAQAPVKAP
;
A
#
# COMPACT_ATOMS: atom_id res chain seq x y z
N MET A 1 52.63 -13.90 32.32
CA MET A 1 51.18 -14.13 32.53
C MET A 1 50.74 -15.61 32.51
N ARG A 2 51.61 -16.62 32.73
CA ARG A 2 51.20 -18.04 32.71
C ARG A 2 50.38 -18.45 33.95
N PHE A 3 50.70 -17.91 35.12
CA PHE A 3 50.07 -18.27 36.38
C PHE A 3 48.58 -17.92 36.45
N ALA A 4 48.17 -16.73 35.99
CA ALA A 4 46.76 -16.34 35.95
C ALA A 4 45.93 -17.31 35.09
N LYS A 5 46.37 -17.59 33.85
CA LYS A 5 45.70 -18.53 32.94
C LYS A 5 45.58 -19.95 33.53
N LYS A 6 46.57 -20.40 34.32
CA LYS A 6 46.54 -21.70 35.01
C LYS A 6 45.43 -21.78 36.07
N HIS A 7 45.10 -20.67 36.74
CA HIS A 7 44.16 -20.65 37.86
C HIS A 7 42.73 -20.21 37.50
N ASN A 8 42.45 -19.84 36.24
CA ASN A 8 41.12 -19.39 35.79
C ASN A 8 39.98 -20.38 36.08
N LYS A 9 40.27 -21.69 36.11
CA LYS A 9 39.27 -22.72 36.42
C LYS A 9 38.70 -22.60 37.84
N LYS A 10 39.45 -22.03 38.79
CA LYS A 10 39.01 -21.86 40.20
C LYS A 10 37.75 -20.99 40.32
N GLY A 11 37.54 -20.03 39.42
CA GLY A 11 36.40 -19.10 39.45
C GLY A 11 35.24 -19.48 38.53
N LEU A 12 35.33 -20.60 37.79
CA LEU A 12 34.44 -20.88 36.67
C LEU A 12 32.96 -20.99 37.08
N LYS A 13 32.66 -21.71 38.17
CA LYS A 13 31.28 -21.88 38.67
C LYS A 13 30.63 -20.54 39.06
N LYS A 14 31.39 -19.65 39.72
CA LYS A 14 30.92 -18.31 40.11
C LYS A 14 30.65 -17.45 38.87
N MET A 15 31.53 -17.52 37.88
CA MET A 15 31.37 -16.80 36.61
C MET A 15 30.15 -17.29 35.83
N GLN A 16 29.92 -18.60 35.76
CA GLN A 16 28.76 -19.17 35.07
C GLN A 16 27.45 -18.74 35.72
N ALA A 17 27.38 -18.77 37.06
CA ALA A 17 26.19 -18.32 37.78
C ALA A 17 25.92 -16.82 37.58
N ASN A 18 26.97 -15.98 37.58
CA ASN A 18 26.82 -14.55 37.31
C ASN A 18 26.35 -14.28 35.88
N ASN A 19 26.94 -14.97 34.90
CA ASN A 19 26.55 -14.86 33.49
C ASN A 19 25.10 -15.31 33.27
N ALA A 20 24.65 -16.37 33.94
CA ALA A 20 23.26 -16.82 33.89
C ALA A 20 22.30 -15.73 34.43
N LYS A 21 22.62 -15.13 35.59
CA LYS A 21 21.85 -14.02 36.16
C LYS A 21 21.82 -12.79 35.24
N ALA A 22 22.93 -12.47 34.59
CA ALA A 22 22.99 -11.37 33.64
C ALA A 22 22.13 -11.62 32.40
N MET A 23 22.12 -12.85 31.88
CA MET A 23 21.27 -13.23 30.74
C MET A 23 19.79 -13.24 31.10
N SER A 24 19.42 -13.73 32.29
CA SER A 24 18.02 -13.69 32.73
C SER A 24 17.52 -12.26 32.90
N ALA A 25 18.31 -11.37 33.52
CA ALA A 25 17.97 -9.96 33.63
C ALA A 25 17.79 -9.27 32.26
N ARG A 26 18.67 -9.58 31.30
CA ARG A 26 18.53 -9.07 29.91
C ARG A 26 17.25 -9.58 29.24
N ALA A 27 16.93 -10.87 29.40
CA ALA A 27 15.71 -11.44 28.86
C ALA A 27 14.45 -10.77 29.44
N GLU A 28 14.43 -10.51 30.75
CA GLU A 28 13.34 -9.79 31.40
C GLU A 28 13.21 -8.34 30.93
N ALA A 29 14.33 -7.63 30.77
CA ALA A 29 14.34 -6.27 30.25
C ALA A 29 13.81 -6.19 28.80
N VAL A 30 14.22 -7.12 27.93
CA VAL A 30 13.69 -7.22 26.56
C VAL A 30 12.21 -7.56 26.59
N LYS A 31 11.77 -8.50 27.43
CA LYS A 31 10.35 -8.82 27.59
C LYS A 31 9.54 -7.61 28.06
N ALA A 32 10.10 -6.78 28.94
CA ALA A 32 9.48 -5.54 29.40
C ALA A 32 9.43 -4.45 28.32
N LEU A 33 10.42 -4.38 27.43
CA LEU A 33 10.42 -3.46 26.28
C LEU A 33 9.45 -3.90 25.18
N VAL A 34 9.40 -5.21 24.89
CA VAL A 34 8.52 -5.80 23.87
C VAL A 34 7.06 -5.74 24.32
N LYS A 35 6.79 -5.88 25.62
CA LYS A 35 5.49 -5.51 26.17
C LYS A 35 5.29 -4.02 25.87
N PRO A 36 4.24 -3.65 25.13
CA PRO A 36 4.00 -2.24 24.83
C PRO A 36 3.86 -1.50 26.15
N GLN A 37 4.84 -0.67 26.47
CA GLN A 37 4.73 0.25 27.57
C GLN A 37 3.47 1.07 27.33
N VAL A 38 2.52 0.98 28.26
CA VAL A 38 1.26 1.78 28.30
C VAL A 38 1.56 3.28 28.45
N VAL A 39 2.84 3.65 28.47
CA VAL A 39 3.32 5.01 28.30
C VAL A 39 2.89 5.47 26.91
N LYS A 40 1.82 6.28 26.88
CA LYS A 40 1.32 6.94 25.67
C LYS A 40 2.52 7.50 24.92
N PRO A 41 2.83 7.02 23.69
CA PRO A 41 3.86 7.65 22.90
C PRO A 41 3.48 9.12 22.77
N LYS A 42 4.37 10.01 23.21
CA LYS A 42 4.20 11.45 23.04
C LYS A 42 4.37 11.74 21.56
N VAL A 43 3.33 11.45 20.78
CA VAL A 43 3.39 11.50 19.32
C VAL A 43 3.58 12.97 18.95
N PRO A 44 4.71 13.38 18.35
CA PRO A 44 4.81 14.71 17.80
C PRO A 44 3.76 14.87 16.71
N LYS A 45 3.16 16.07 16.59
CA LYS A 45 2.19 16.38 15.53
C LYS A 45 2.81 15.99 14.19
N SER A 46 2.31 14.89 13.62
CA SER A 46 2.85 14.34 12.39
C SER A 46 2.46 15.24 11.21
N PRO A 47 3.30 15.34 10.16
CA PRO A 47 2.90 16.01 8.95
C PRO A 47 1.63 15.36 8.40
N SER A 48 0.78 16.17 7.75
CA SER A 48 -0.49 15.66 7.23
C SER A 48 -0.25 14.45 6.32
N ARG A 49 -1.14 13.45 6.42
CA ARG A 49 -1.06 12.20 5.64
C ARG A 49 -0.89 12.44 4.13
N LYS A 50 -1.40 13.57 3.62
CA LYS A 50 -1.27 13.99 2.22
C LYS A 50 0.19 14.31 1.86
N LEU A 51 0.90 15.08 2.68
CA LEU A 51 2.30 15.44 2.44
C LEU A 51 3.21 14.22 2.48
N THR A 52 3.04 13.35 3.48
CA THR A 52 3.79 12.09 3.58
C THR A 52 3.56 11.19 2.36
N ARG A 53 2.33 11.13 1.86
CA ARG A 53 2.00 10.36 0.65
C ARG A 53 2.69 10.94 -0.59
N LEU A 54 2.69 12.26 -0.76
CA LEU A 54 3.37 12.91 -1.88
C LEU A 54 4.88 12.69 -1.83
N ALA A 55 5.50 12.80 -0.65
CA ALA A 55 6.92 12.51 -0.47
C ALA A 55 7.26 11.06 -0.87
N LEU A 56 6.44 10.09 -0.47
CA LEU A 56 6.63 8.68 -0.84
C LEU A 56 6.44 8.42 -2.34
N ILE A 57 5.55 9.15 -3.01
CA ILE A 57 5.37 9.10 -4.47
C ILE A 57 6.55 9.75 -5.19
N ALA A 58 7.11 10.85 -4.68
CA ALA A 58 8.28 11.52 -5.24
C ALA A 58 9.57 10.73 -5.02
N HIS A 59 9.63 9.89 -3.98
CA HIS A 59 10.83 9.15 -3.62
C HIS A 59 11.29 8.22 -4.76
N PRO A 60 12.58 8.24 -5.15
CA PRO A 60 13.07 7.58 -6.36
C PRO A 60 12.92 6.05 -6.34
N LYS A 61 13.21 5.39 -5.20
CA LYS A 61 13.14 3.93 -5.06
C LYS A 61 11.73 3.43 -4.73
N LEU A 62 11.21 3.81 -3.57
CA LEU A 62 9.88 3.49 -3.04
C LEU A 62 8.72 3.92 -3.95
N GLY A 63 8.82 5.08 -4.62
CA GLY A 63 7.74 5.63 -5.44
C GLY A 63 7.62 5.03 -6.84
N LYS A 64 8.60 4.23 -7.30
CA LYS A 64 8.66 3.74 -8.69
C LYS A 64 7.40 2.97 -9.10
N ARG A 65 6.96 2.01 -8.27
CA ARG A 65 5.78 1.18 -8.54
C ARG A 65 4.47 2.00 -8.53
N ILE A 66 4.39 3.00 -7.66
CA ILE A 66 3.21 3.85 -7.54
C ILE A 66 3.10 4.75 -8.77
N ARG A 67 4.20 5.39 -9.17
CA ARG A 67 4.25 6.22 -10.39
C ARG A 67 3.90 5.41 -11.65
N SER A 68 4.43 4.19 -11.78
CA SER A 68 4.11 3.33 -12.93
C SER A 68 2.65 2.86 -12.94
N TYR A 69 2.06 2.56 -11.78
CA TYR A 69 0.63 2.26 -11.67
C TYR A 69 -0.24 3.46 -12.07
N MET A 70 0.06 4.65 -11.56
CA MET A 70 -0.66 5.88 -11.92
C MET A 70 -0.57 6.19 -13.42
N ALA A 71 0.60 5.95 -14.03
CA ALA A 71 0.79 6.12 -15.47
C ALA A 71 -0.05 5.12 -16.28
N ARG A 72 -0.12 3.85 -15.84
CA ARG A 72 -0.97 2.83 -16.47
C ARG A 72 -2.46 3.15 -16.35
N GLY A 73 -2.93 3.52 -15.16
CA GLY A 73 -4.32 3.92 -14.94
C GLY A 73 -4.72 5.07 -15.87
N ARG A 74 -3.85 6.09 -16.01
CA ARG A 74 -4.08 7.21 -16.93
C ARG A 74 -4.09 6.82 -18.41
N ARG A 75 -3.33 5.81 -18.83
CA ARG A 75 -3.34 5.32 -20.22
C ARG A 75 -4.60 4.50 -20.52
N LEU A 76 -4.96 3.59 -19.61
CA LEU A 76 -6.13 2.71 -19.76
C LEU A 76 -7.46 3.48 -19.70
N GLN A 77 -7.50 4.61 -19.00
CA GLN A 77 -8.69 5.45 -18.94
C GLN A 77 -8.95 6.21 -20.26
N LYS A 78 -7.92 6.42 -21.09
CA LYS A 78 -8.03 7.09 -22.39
C LYS A 78 -8.59 6.17 -23.49
N THR A 79 -8.52 4.85 -23.31
CA THR A 79 -8.93 3.86 -24.32
C THR A 79 -10.30 3.26 -24.06
N LYS A 80 -11.15 3.86 -23.23
CA LYS A 80 -12.56 3.51 -23.23
C LYS A 80 -13.19 4.14 -24.48
N PRO A 81 -13.59 3.36 -25.50
CA PRO A 81 -14.37 3.91 -26.60
C PRO A 81 -15.67 4.45 -26.00
N LYS A 82 -15.88 5.74 -26.17
CA LYS A 82 -17.21 6.33 -26.07
C LYS A 82 -17.98 5.70 -27.25
N VAL A 83 -18.74 4.63 -26.99
CA VAL A 83 -19.65 4.07 -28.00
C VAL A 83 -20.50 5.24 -28.48
N GLN A 84 -20.33 5.52 -29.76
CA GLN A 84 -20.94 6.61 -30.48
C GLN A 84 -22.46 6.39 -30.42
N ALA A 85 -23.17 7.34 -29.83
CA ALA A 85 -24.52 7.61 -30.21
C ALA A 85 -24.51 8.16 -31.64
N LYS A 86 -24.68 7.29 -32.65
CA LYS A 86 -25.43 7.61 -33.88
C LYS A 86 -25.60 6.38 -34.77
N ALA A 87 -26.81 6.30 -35.32
CA ALA A 87 -27.26 5.46 -36.44
C ALA A 87 -27.72 4.04 -36.09
N GLU A 88 -28.96 3.95 -35.60
CA GLU A 88 -29.90 2.94 -36.11
C GLU A 88 -30.98 3.68 -36.91
N ALA A 89 -30.79 3.70 -38.23
CA ALA A 89 -31.90 3.82 -39.16
C ALA A 89 -32.59 2.45 -39.21
N SER A 90 -33.58 2.23 -38.35
CA SER A 90 -34.57 1.17 -38.53
C SER A 90 -35.93 1.82 -38.74
N ALA A 91 -36.19 2.23 -39.98
CA ALA A 91 -37.55 2.43 -40.43
C ALA A 91 -38.14 1.03 -40.68
N ALA A 92 -39.04 0.57 -39.81
CA ALA A 92 -39.96 -0.51 -40.10
C ALA A 92 -41.24 -0.42 -39.25
N ALA A 93 -42.36 -0.68 -39.92
CA ALA A 93 -43.76 -0.78 -39.45
C ALA A 93 -44.49 0.57 -39.31
N GLN A 94 -45.56 0.90 -40.05
CA GLN A 94 -46.70 0.09 -40.54
C GLN A 94 -47.21 0.70 -41.88
N ALA A 95 -47.26 -0.01 -43.01
CA ALA A 95 -48.36 -0.86 -43.55
C ALA A 95 -49.52 -0.07 -44.25
N PRO A 96 -50.35 -0.67 -45.13
CA PRO A 96 -50.11 -0.79 -46.58
C PRO A 96 -51.24 -0.19 -47.46
N THR A 97 -51.01 -0.20 -48.79
CA THR A 97 -52.00 -0.27 -49.88
C THR A 97 -53.01 0.87 -50.07
N GLY A 98 -52.99 1.48 -51.26
CA GLY A 98 -54.12 2.27 -51.77
C GLY A 98 -53.73 3.18 -52.93
N ALA A 99 -53.68 2.63 -54.14
CA ALA A 99 -53.64 3.41 -55.36
C ALA A 99 -54.92 4.25 -55.51
N GLN A 100 -54.77 5.52 -55.90
CA GLN A 100 -55.49 6.21 -56.99
C GLN A 100 -55.51 7.73 -56.75
N ALA A 101 -54.97 8.46 -57.72
CA ALA A 101 -55.21 9.88 -57.88
C ALA A 101 -56.71 10.15 -58.14
N PRO A 102 -57.19 11.38 -57.85
CA PRO A 102 -57.49 12.22 -59.01
C PRO A 102 -57.12 13.70 -58.86
N VAL A 103 -56.61 14.21 -59.98
CA VAL A 103 -56.79 15.56 -60.54
C VAL A 103 -58.07 16.29 -60.12
N LYS A 104 -57.96 17.55 -59.68
CA LYS A 104 -58.22 18.78 -60.46
C LYS A 104 -58.12 20.04 -59.59
N ALA A 105 -57.49 21.08 -60.15
CA ALA A 105 -57.74 22.49 -59.86
C ALA A 105 -58.91 22.98 -60.76
N PRO A 106 -59.50 24.18 -60.60
CA PRO A 106 -59.16 25.32 -59.73
C PRO A 106 -60.00 25.47 -58.46
#